data_AF-A0A8X7CLS6-F1
#
_entry.id   AF-A0A8X7CLS6-F1
#
_cell.length_a   1.000
_cell.length_b   1.000
_cell.length_c   1.000
_cell.angle_alpha   90.00
_cell.angle_beta   90.00
_cell.angle_gamma   90.00
#
_symmetry.space_group_name_H-M   'P 1'
#
loop_
_entity.id
_entity.type
_entity.pdbx_description
1 polymer ?
#
loop_
_entity_poly.entity_id
_entity_poly.type
_entity_poly.pdbx_seq_one_letter_code
_entity_poly.pdbx_strand_id
1 'polypeptide(L)'
;MMFRIIRQNVRFFSNVTRELKGEQKAKPNLAFKIRSMRIEDIPQIVELGRQERFQYPASSLKYWLTQDSDGMKIAVTESGEIIGSLFNLKNTESLYIGGVFCVQEKFRHSDVGRK
;
A
#
# COMPACT_ATOMS: atom_id res chain seq x y z
N MET A 1 21.73 0.35 45.55
CA MET A 1 20.37 0.47 44.96
C MET A 1 20.45 0.80 43.45
N MET A 2 21.31 0.12 42.68
CA MET A 2 21.63 0.53 41.29
C MET A 2 21.50 -0.61 40.26
N PHE A 3 21.34 -1.86 40.71
CA PHE A 3 21.19 -3.04 39.83
C PHE A 3 19.73 -3.38 39.45
N ARG A 4 18.74 -2.74 40.08
CA ARG A 4 17.31 -3.02 39.84
C ARG A 4 16.76 -2.30 38.60
N ILE A 5 17.36 -1.17 38.23
CA ILE A 5 16.94 -0.31 37.10
C ILE A 5 17.39 -0.90 35.75
N ILE A 6 18.57 -1.53 35.70
CA ILE A 6 19.10 -2.12 34.45
C ILE A 6 18.23 -3.30 33.97
N ARG A 7 17.69 -4.12 34.88
CA ARG A 7 16.83 -5.26 34.51
C ARG A 7 15.45 -4.89 33.96
N GLN A 8 14.90 -3.73 34.34
CA GLN A 8 13.61 -3.27 33.80
C GLN A 8 13.74 -2.77 32.36
N ASN A 9 14.84 -2.10 32.03
CA ASN A 9 15.08 -1.60 30.67
C ASN A 9 15.32 -2.72 29.67
N VAL A 10 16.03 -3.79 30.05
CA VAL A 10 16.26 -4.95 29.14
C VAL A 10 14.94 -5.67 28.82
N ARG A 11 14.02 -5.80 29.78
CA ARG A 11 12.68 -6.36 29.53
C ARG A 11 11.83 -5.47 28.63
N PHE A 12 11.91 -4.15 28.81
CA PHE A 12 11.20 -3.19 27.97
C PHE A 12 11.67 -3.27 26.51
N PHE A 13 12.98 -3.27 26.26
CA PHE A 13 13.53 -3.44 24.90
C PHE A 13 13.26 -4.83 24.31
N SER A 14 13.23 -5.89 25.12
CA SER A 14 12.84 -7.23 24.64
C SER A 14 11.36 -7.31 24.25
N ASN A 15 10.49 -6.58 24.95
CA ASN A 15 9.06 -6.53 24.64
C ASN A 15 8.78 -5.65 23.42
N VAL A 16 9.46 -4.51 23.29
CA VAL A 16 9.37 -3.65 22.08
C VAL A 16 9.91 -4.37 20.85
N THR A 17 11.01 -5.12 20.96
CA THR A 17 11.50 -5.94 19.83
C THR A 17 10.59 -7.15 19.53
N ARG A 18 9.83 -7.64 20.50
CA ARG A 18 8.82 -8.69 20.30
C ARG A 18 7.52 -8.14 19.70
N GLU A 19 7.15 -6.90 19.99
CA GLU A 19 6.05 -6.17 19.36
C GLU A 19 6.39 -5.74 17.92
N LEU A 20 7.65 -5.37 17.64
CA LEU A 20 8.15 -5.11 16.27
C LEU A 20 8.34 -6.39 15.45
N LYS A 21 8.57 -7.53 16.12
CA LYS A 21 8.46 -8.88 15.56
C LYS A 21 7.04 -9.42 15.75
N GLY A 22 6.03 -8.57 15.57
CA GLY A 22 4.65 -8.99 15.45
C GLY A 22 4.63 -10.22 14.56
N GLU A 23 4.21 -11.35 15.15
CA GLU A 23 4.17 -12.64 14.50
C GLU A 23 3.53 -12.42 13.13
N GLN A 24 4.35 -12.50 12.07
CA GLN A 24 3.85 -12.51 10.71
C GLN A 24 3.07 -13.81 10.59
N LYS A 25 1.78 -13.77 10.96
CA LYS A 25 0.83 -14.78 10.55
C LYS A 25 0.98 -14.81 9.04
N ALA A 26 1.58 -15.89 8.53
CA ALA A 26 1.72 -16.14 7.12
C ALA A 26 0.32 -16.02 6.52
N LYS A 27 0.04 -14.87 5.90
CA LYS A 27 -1.23 -14.68 5.21
C LYS A 27 -1.26 -15.71 4.08
N PRO A 28 -2.43 -16.29 3.78
CA PRO A 28 -2.57 -17.22 2.68
C PRO A 28 -1.91 -16.62 1.43
N ASN A 29 -1.24 -17.47 0.67
CA ASN A 29 -0.45 -17.08 -0.50
C ASN A 29 -1.37 -16.32 -1.47
N LEU A 30 -1.38 -14.99 -1.38
CA LEU A 30 -2.33 -14.15 -2.09
C LEU A 30 -1.87 -14.07 -3.54
N ALA A 31 -2.60 -14.72 -4.44
CA ALA A 31 -2.37 -14.59 -5.87
C ALA A 31 -2.91 -13.24 -6.36
N PHE A 32 -2.01 -12.37 -6.80
CA PHE A 32 -2.34 -11.09 -7.43
C PHE A 32 -1.36 -10.77 -8.54
N LYS A 33 -1.80 -9.90 -9.47
CA LYS A 33 -1.00 -9.35 -10.56
C LYS A 33 -0.95 -7.83 -10.45
N ILE A 34 0.19 -7.25 -10.81
CA ILE A 34 0.33 -5.81 -10.99
C ILE A 34 0.14 -5.49 -12.47
N ARG A 35 -0.69 -4.50 -12.77
CA ARG A 35 -0.89 -4.01 -14.14
C ARG A 35 -1.15 -2.51 -14.15
N SER A 36 -1.04 -1.90 -15.33
CA SER A 36 -1.51 -0.52 -15.52
C SER A 36 -3.02 -0.44 -15.26
N MET A 37 -3.42 0.65 -14.64
CA MET A 37 -4.80 1.02 -14.41
C MET A 37 -5.50 1.33 -15.74
N ARG A 38 -6.79 1.05 -15.82
CA ARG A 38 -7.65 1.37 -16.95
C ARG A 38 -8.81 2.23 -16.50
N ILE A 39 -9.53 2.82 -17.46
CA ILE A 39 -10.62 3.75 -17.15
C ILE A 39 -11.78 3.06 -16.41
N GLU A 40 -12.02 1.78 -16.70
CA GLU A 40 -13.02 0.93 -16.06
C GLU A 40 -12.69 0.59 -14.60
N ASP A 41 -11.43 0.74 -14.18
CA ASP A 41 -10.99 0.47 -12.80
C ASP A 41 -11.36 1.60 -11.82
N ILE A 42 -11.65 2.79 -12.34
CA ILE A 42 -11.85 4.02 -11.54
C ILE A 42 -12.90 3.84 -10.44
N PRO A 43 -14.08 3.25 -10.67
CA PRO A 43 -15.07 3.06 -9.61
C PRO A 43 -14.54 2.24 -8.42
N GLN A 44 -13.80 1.17 -8.69
CA GLN A 44 -13.21 0.33 -7.63
C GLN A 44 -12.07 1.05 -6.90
N ILE A 45 -11.26 1.86 -7.60
CA ILE A 45 -10.20 2.66 -6.98
C ILE A 45 -10.78 3.74 -6.06
N VAL A 46 -11.83 4.43 -6.48
CA VAL A 46 -12.51 5.42 -5.64
C VAL A 46 -13.06 4.76 -4.37
N GLU A 47 -13.64 3.57 -4.51
CA GLU A 47 -14.14 2.80 -3.38
C GLU A 47 -13.00 2.33 -2.45
N LEU A 48 -11.88 1.84 -3.00
CA LEU A 48 -10.68 1.51 -2.23
C LEU A 48 -10.18 2.73 -1.44
N GLY A 49 -10.08 3.89 -2.09
CA GLY A 49 -9.71 5.14 -1.42
C GLY A 49 -10.66 5.47 -0.28
N ARG A 50 -11.98 5.38 -0.50
CA ARG A 50 -13.00 5.60 0.52
C ARG A 50 -12.84 4.67 1.72
N GLN A 51 -12.59 3.38 1.49
CA GLN A 51 -12.38 2.38 2.55
C GLN A 51 -11.13 2.68 3.37
N GLU A 52 -10.07 3.11 2.70
CA GLU A 52 -8.75 3.34 3.29
C GLU A 52 -8.51 4.80 3.70
N ARG A 53 -9.56 5.63 3.66
CA ARG A 53 -9.57 7.06 4.02
C ARG A 53 -8.64 7.93 3.16
N PHE A 54 -8.41 7.52 1.91
CA PHE A 54 -7.77 8.33 0.88
C PHE A 54 -8.81 8.98 -0.04
N GLN A 55 -8.55 10.22 -0.44
CA GLN A 55 -9.40 10.90 -1.40
C GLN A 55 -8.83 10.73 -2.81
N TYR A 56 -9.49 9.92 -3.63
CA TYR A 56 -9.19 9.79 -5.06
C TYR A 56 -10.36 10.33 -5.88
N PRO A 57 -10.34 11.62 -6.27
CA PRO A 57 -11.38 12.15 -7.14
C PRO A 57 -11.34 11.44 -8.50
N ALA A 58 -12.48 10.94 -8.96
CA ALA A 58 -12.58 10.26 -10.24
C ALA A 58 -12.11 11.15 -11.41
N SER A 59 -12.32 12.47 -11.33
CA SER A 59 -11.82 13.44 -12.30
C SER A 59 -10.29 13.48 -12.35
N SER A 60 -9.62 13.50 -11.19
CA SER A 60 -8.15 13.47 -11.11
C SER A 60 -7.59 12.18 -11.68
N LEU A 61 -8.20 11.03 -11.34
CA LEU A 61 -7.79 9.73 -11.88
C LEU A 61 -7.92 9.67 -13.41
N LYS A 62 -9.01 10.18 -13.97
CA LYS A 62 -9.19 10.28 -15.42
C LYS A 62 -8.13 11.17 -16.05
N TYR A 63 -7.87 12.33 -15.46
CA TYR A 63 -6.84 13.25 -15.96
C TYR A 63 -5.45 12.62 -15.92
N TRP A 64 -5.07 11.99 -14.80
CA TRP A 64 -3.77 11.35 -14.67
C TRP A 64 -3.56 10.20 -15.67
N LEU A 65 -4.60 9.42 -15.95
CA LEU A 65 -4.54 8.39 -17.00
C LEU A 65 -4.26 8.97 -18.39
N THR A 66 -4.68 10.21 -18.70
CA THR A 66 -4.36 10.84 -19.99
C THR A 66 -2.95 11.41 -20.04
N GLN A 67 -2.35 11.71 -18.89
CA GLN A 67 -0.98 12.24 -18.81
C GLN A 67 0.06 11.12 -18.79
N ASP A 68 -0.16 10.09 -17.97
CA ASP A 68 0.79 9.01 -17.76
C ASP A 68 0.06 7.73 -17.32
N SER A 69 -0.41 6.96 -18.29
CA SER A 69 -1.10 5.69 -18.04
C SER A 69 -0.15 4.60 -17.51
N ASP A 70 1.15 4.71 -17.79
CA ASP A 70 2.15 3.75 -17.33
C ASP A 70 2.54 3.99 -15.87
N GLY A 71 2.50 5.24 -15.42
CA GLY A 71 2.73 5.64 -14.05
C GLY A 71 1.65 5.21 -13.05
N MET A 72 0.48 4.80 -13.53
CA MET A 72 -0.65 4.37 -12.70
C MET A 72 -0.76 2.84 -12.65
N LYS A 73 -0.25 2.23 -11.58
CA LYS A 73 -0.29 0.77 -11.37
C LYS A 73 -1.31 0.38 -10.30
N ILE A 74 -1.89 -0.80 -10.48
CA ILE A 74 -2.82 -1.40 -9.53
C ILE A 74 -2.50 -2.88 -9.30
N ALA A 75 -2.78 -3.36 -8.09
CA ALA A 75 -2.71 -4.76 -7.73
C ALA A 75 -4.11 -5.37 -7.81
N VAL A 76 -4.24 -6.47 -8.55
CA VAL A 76 -5.53 -7.12 -8.85
C VAL A 76 -5.46 -8.61 -8.53
N THR A 77 -6.43 -9.12 -7.79
CA THR A 77 -6.55 -10.56 -7.52
C THR A 77 -6.92 -11.35 -8.78
N GLU A 78 -6.90 -12.68 -8.69
CA GLU A 78 -7.42 -13.55 -9.76
C GLU A 78 -8.92 -13.33 -10.03
N SER A 79 -9.69 -12.97 -9.00
CA SER A 79 -11.12 -12.64 -9.13
C SER A 79 -11.39 -11.27 -9.75
N GLY A 80 -10.35 -10.47 -10.00
CA GLY A 80 -10.49 -9.11 -10.55
C GLY A 80 -10.70 -8.02 -9.50
N GLU A 81 -10.60 -8.32 -8.21
CA GLU A 81 -10.69 -7.34 -7.13
C GLU A 81 -9.40 -6.49 -7.10
N ILE A 82 -9.55 -5.17 -7.06
CA ILE A 82 -8.43 -4.26 -6.86
C ILE A 82 -8.12 -4.12 -5.37
N ILE A 83 -6.88 -4.44 -4.99
CA ILE A 83 -6.44 -4.54 -3.59
C ILE A 83 -5.36 -3.53 -3.22
N GLY A 84 -4.85 -2.81 -4.22
CA GLY A 84 -3.86 -1.76 -4.02
C GLY A 84 -3.69 -0.90 -5.26
N SER A 85 -3.18 0.30 -5.04
CA SER A 85 -2.94 1.31 -6.05
C SER A 85 -1.62 2.04 -5.80
N LEU A 86 -0.89 2.33 -6.86
CA LEU A 86 0.31 3.15 -6.89
C LEU A 86 0.21 4.10 -8.09
N PHE A 87 0.14 5.41 -7.84
CA PHE A 87 0.20 6.42 -8.90
C PHE A 87 1.44 7.29 -8.73
N ASN A 88 2.32 7.17 -9.72
CA ASN A 88 3.46 8.04 -9.92
C ASN A 88 3.27 8.72 -11.27
N LEU A 89 3.35 10.04 -11.32
CA LEU A 89 3.16 10.79 -12.56
C LEU A 89 4.49 11.37 -12.99
N LYS A 90 4.88 11.08 -14.22
CA LYS A 90 6.02 11.76 -14.83
C LYS A 90 5.68 13.25 -15.02
N ASN A 91 6.41 14.12 -14.32
CA ASN A 91 6.25 15.58 -14.45
C ASN A 91 7.22 16.13 -15.52
N THR A 92 8.47 15.67 -15.49
CA THR A 92 9.50 15.96 -16.50
C THR A 92 10.26 14.69 -16.85
N GLU A 93 11.26 14.76 -17.75
CA GLU A 93 12.10 13.60 -18.07
C GLU A 93 12.85 13.01 -16.87
N SER A 94 13.15 13.84 -15.86
CA SER A 94 13.95 13.47 -14.69
C SER A 94 13.19 13.56 -13.36
N LEU A 95 11.92 13.98 -13.37
CA LEU A 95 11.12 14.18 -12.16
C LEU A 95 9.80 13.41 -12.24
N TYR A 96 9.57 12.58 -11.23
CA TYR A 96 8.32 11.88 -11.00
C TYR A 96 7.68 12.40 -9.71
N ILE A 97 6.38 12.69 -9.77
CA ILE A 97 5.56 12.98 -8.60
C ILE A 97 4.90 11.67 -8.18
N GLY A 98 5.42 11.09 -7.10
CA GLY A 98 4.76 10.00 -6.39
C GLY A 98 3.96 10.51 -5.21
N GLY A 99 3.09 9.67 -4.65
CA GLY A 99 2.42 9.99 -3.39
C GLY A 99 1.06 9.34 -3.21
N VAL A 100 0.50 8.76 -4.28
CA VAL A 100 -0.74 8.01 -4.16
C VAL A 100 -0.43 6.53 -4.08
N PHE A 101 -0.28 6.05 -2.85
CA PHE A 101 -0.05 4.65 -2.56
C PHE A 101 -1.05 4.15 -1.53
N CYS A 102 -1.72 3.06 -1.85
CA CYS A 102 -2.70 2.44 -0.96
C CYS A 102 -2.70 0.93 -1.13
N VAL A 103 -2.73 0.21 -0.01
CA VAL A 103 -2.98 -1.23 0.03
C VAL A 103 -4.11 -1.44 1.03
N GLN A 104 -5.15 -2.14 0.58
CA GLN A 104 -6.31 -2.42 1.43
C GLN A 104 -5.88 -3.13 2.70
N GLU A 105 -6.41 -2.74 3.86
CA GLU A 105 -5.91 -3.15 5.17
C GLU A 105 -5.81 -4.68 5.32
N LYS A 106 -6.83 -5.41 4.84
CA LYS A 106 -6.86 -6.88 4.87
C LYS A 106 -5.73 -7.54 4.05
N PHE A 107 -5.11 -6.83 3.11
CA PHE A 107 -4.00 -7.29 2.27
C PHE A 107 -2.66 -6.61 2.58
N ARG A 108 -2.57 -5.82 3.65
CA ARG A 108 -1.26 -5.34 4.15
C ARG A 108 -0.43 -6.52 4.67
N HIS A 109 0.89 -6.39 4.65
CA HIS A 109 1.82 -7.46 5.03
C HIS A 109 1.73 -8.74 4.18
N SER A 110 1.17 -8.67 2.95
CA SER A 110 1.20 -9.77 1.98
C SER A 110 2.00 -9.40 0.71
N ASP A 111 3.09 -8.65 0.89
CA ASP A 111 4.01 -8.19 -0.16
C ASP A 111 3.43 -7.31 -1.28
N VAL A 112 2.12 -7.02 -1.27
CA VAL A 112 1.46 -6.17 -2.29
C VAL A 112 2.12 -4.81 -2.41
N GLY A 113 2.46 -4.17 -1.29
CA GLY A 113 3.09 -2.86 -1.29
C GLY A 113 4.56 -2.86 -1.69
N ARG A 114 5.24 -4.01 -1.60
CA ARG A 114 6.66 -4.14 -1.95
C ARG A 114 6.84 -4.39 -3.44
N LYS A 115 5.93 -5.16 -4.04
CA LYS A 115 5.93 -5.43 -5.47
C LYS A 115 5.43 -4.22 -6.26
#